data_AF-A0A9E3UYZ9-F1
#
_entry.id   AF-A0A9E3UYZ9-F1
#
_cell.length_a   1.000
_cell.length_b   1.000
_cell.length_c   1.000
_cell.angle_alpha   90.00
_cell.angle_beta   90.00
_cell.angle_gamma   90.00
#
_symmetry.space_group_name_H-M   'P 1'
#
loop_
_entity.id
_entity.type
_entity.pdbx_description
1 polymer ?
#
loop_
_entity_poly.entity_id
_entity_poly.type
_entity_poly.pdbx_seq_one_letter_code
_entity_poly.pdbx_strand_id
1 'polypeptide(L)'
;GEFTMIMAMIKEMYQVFDMKFKARLSFRDNTDKYLGEPANWELAQKTIEDVAKKLELDYFIQEGDAAFYGPKIDIMATDSLGREWQLATEQLDFVQPERFELKYTDVDGTEKTPVMVHKALLGSFERFLSIYLEHTNGNFPLWLAPEQLRVATLNDDEAIINLAKDIVSKAIEQGIRAEMDDSVESVGKKIHSAEVMKVPYTIVVGGKEVESGKFTPRARKDLPEITESSVDELLSKLSQDAKARK
;
A
#
# COMPACT_ATOMS: atom_id res chain seq x y z
N GLY A 1 -12.82 -19.07 9.33
CA GLY A 1 -13.61 -19.06 8.08
C GLY A 1 -13.07 -17.99 7.15
N GLU A 2 -13.59 -17.93 5.93
CA GLU A 2 -13.19 -16.98 4.89
C GLU A 2 -13.17 -15.53 5.39
N PHE A 3 -14.20 -15.11 6.15
CA PHE A 3 -14.31 -13.75 6.67
C PHE A 3 -13.13 -13.33 7.57
N THR A 4 -12.68 -14.23 8.46
CA THR A 4 -11.49 -13.97 9.29
C THR A 4 -10.22 -13.86 8.44
N MET A 5 -10.12 -14.65 7.37
CA MET A 5 -8.93 -14.66 6.50
C MET A 5 -8.81 -13.36 5.72
N ILE A 6 -9.91 -12.88 5.13
CA ILE A 6 -9.96 -11.61 4.41
C ILE A 6 -9.58 -10.45 5.35
N MET A 7 -10.16 -10.40 6.55
CA MET A 7 -9.82 -9.35 7.51
C MET A 7 -8.34 -9.41 7.95
N ALA A 8 -7.78 -10.62 8.10
CA ALA A 8 -6.35 -10.79 8.38
C ALA A 8 -5.47 -10.27 7.22
N MET A 9 -5.86 -10.53 5.96
CA MET A 9 -5.15 -10.01 4.79
C MET A 9 -5.18 -8.48 4.74
N ILE A 10 -6.32 -7.87 5.06
CA ILE A 10 -6.43 -6.41 5.14
C ILE A 10 -5.50 -5.86 6.24
N LYS A 11 -5.51 -6.48 7.44
CA LYS A 11 -4.61 -6.09 8.53
C LYS A 11 -3.14 -6.15 8.12
N GLU A 12 -2.72 -7.26 7.51
CA GLU A 12 -1.35 -7.45 7.00
C GLU A 12 -0.99 -6.41 5.93
N MET A 13 -1.91 -6.15 5.00
CA MET A 13 -1.69 -5.17 3.95
C MET A 13 -1.45 -3.77 4.53
N TYR A 14 -2.26 -3.32 5.49
CA TYR A 14 -2.08 -2.01 6.13
C TYR A 14 -0.77 -1.92 6.92
N GLN A 15 -0.30 -3.02 7.50
CA GLN A 15 1.02 -3.10 8.14
C GLN A 15 2.16 -2.90 7.12
N VAL A 16 2.05 -3.48 5.92
CA VAL A 16 3.04 -3.29 4.83
C VAL A 16 3.13 -1.84 4.39
N PHE A 17 2.02 -1.10 4.42
CA PHE A 17 1.99 0.34 4.12
C PHE A 17 2.29 1.23 5.35
N ASP A 18 2.56 0.65 6.52
CA ASP A 18 2.69 1.37 7.82
C ASP A 18 1.49 2.28 8.14
N MET A 19 0.31 1.96 7.61
CA MET A 19 -0.90 2.75 7.82
C MET A 19 -1.64 2.26 9.06
N LYS A 20 -1.71 3.12 10.08
CA LYS A 20 -2.57 2.90 11.25
C LYS A 20 -4.04 3.03 10.87
N PHE A 21 -4.88 2.20 11.48
CA PHE A 21 -6.31 2.25 11.28
C PHE A 21 -7.07 1.89 12.56
N LYS A 22 -8.35 2.25 12.58
CA LYS A 22 -9.35 1.76 13.54
C LYS A 22 -10.45 1.02 12.79
N ALA A 23 -10.89 -0.12 13.31
CA ALA A 23 -12.00 -0.85 12.74
C ALA A 23 -13.33 -0.26 13.25
N ARG A 24 -14.26 -0.01 12.35
CA ARG A 24 -15.63 0.36 12.70
C ARG A 24 -16.56 -0.78 12.34
N LEU A 25 -17.23 -1.34 13.35
CA LEU A 25 -18.24 -2.37 13.17
C LEU A 25 -19.57 -1.67 12.92
N SER A 26 -19.94 -1.57 11.65
CA SER A 26 -21.12 -0.85 11.21
C SER A 26 -22.33 -1.78 11.29
N PHE A 27 -23.15 -1.56 12.32
CA PHE A 27 -24.29 -2.39 12.71
C PHE A 27 -25.62 -1.70 12.38
N ARG A 28 -26.70 -2.48 12.35
CA ARG A 28 -28.02 -1.93 12.08
C ARG A 28 -28.55 -1.13 13.27
N ASP A 29 -29.27 -0.07 12.99
CA ASP A 29 -30.17 0.55 13.96
C ASP A 29 -31.57 -0.08 13.90
N ASN A 30 -32.55 0.53 14.58
CA ASN A 30 -33.94 0.03 14.64
C ASN A 30 -34.84 0.52 13.48
N THR A 31 -34.28 1.07 12.41
CA THR A 31 -35.06 1.51 11.23
C THR A 31 -35.45 0.34 10.33
N ASP A 32 -36.42 0.57 9.45
CA ASP A 32 -36.97 -0.42 8.51
C ASP A 32 -36.21 -0.53 7.18
N LYS A 33 -35.10 0.20 7.04
CA LYS A 33 -34.27 0.21 5.80
C LYS A 33 -33.46 -1.08 5.59
N TYR A 34 -33.40 -1.96 6.59
CA TYR A 34 -32.62 -3.20 6.56
C TYR A 34 -33.46 -4.39 6.13
N LEU A 35 -32.97 -5.12 5.13
CA LEU A 35 -33.63 -6.30 4.59
C LEU A 35 -33.15 -7.58 5.29
N GLY A 36 -33.92 -8.65 5.16
CA GLY A 36 -33.59 -9.98 5.68
C GLY A 36 -34.04 -10.23 7.12
N GLU A 37 -33.91 -11.48 7.54
CA GLU A 37 -34.39 -11.94 8.84
C GLU A 37 -33.57 -11.39 10.01
N PRO A 38 -34.19 -10.97 11.13
CA PRO A 38 -33.49 -10.51 12.33
C PRO A 38 -32.42 -11.49 12.84
N ALA A 39 -32.67 -12.80 12.74
CA ALA A 39 -31.74 -13.83 13.15
C ALA A 39 -30.43 -13.82 12.34
N ASN A 40 -30.50 -13.55 11.03
CA ASN A 40 -29.32 -13.43 10.17
C ASN A 40 -28.50 -12.21 10.55
N TRP A 41 -29.15 -11.10 10.91
CA TRP A 41 -28.48 -9.90 11.41
C TRP A 41 -27.73 -10.14 12.73
N GLU A 42 -28.37 -10.78 13.70
CA GLU A 42 -27.74 -11.12 14.98
C GLU A 42 -26.52 -12.02 14.79
N LEU A 43 -26.65 -13.05 13.93
CA LEU A 43 -25.56 -13.94 13.59
C LEU A 43 -24.40 -13.19 12.89
N ALA A 44 -24.72 -12.34 11.91
CA ALA A 44 -23.73 -11.60 11.14
C ALA A 44 -22.95 -10.59 12.00
N GLN A 45 -23.66 -9.83 12.84
CA GLN A 45 -23.04 -8.85 13.75
C GLN A 45 -22.15 -9.54 14.78
N LYS A 46 -22.62 -10.64 15.37
CA LYS A 46 -21.81 -11.44 16.29
C LYS A 46 -20.56 -11.99 15.61
N THR A 47 -20.70 -12.52 14.39
CA THR A 47 -19.57 -13.04 13.60
C THR A 47 -18.52 -11.95 13.35
N ILE A 48 -18.96 -10.75 12.98
CA ILE A 48 -18.10 -9.59 12.78
C ILE A 48 -17.36 -9.21 14.07
N GLU A 49 -18.07 -9.14 15.20
CA GLU A 49 -17.46 -8.80 16.48
C GLU A 49 -16.46 -9.86 16.95
N ASP A 50 -16.79 -11.15 16.79
CA ASP A 50 -15.90 -12.27 17.12
C ASP A 50 -14.63 -12.24 16.27
N VAL A 51 -14.73 -11.86 14.99
CA VAL A 51 -13.57 -11.67 14.09
C VAL A 51 -12.71 -10.50 14.56
N ALA A 52 -13.32 -9.36 14.90
CA ALA A 52 -12.58 -8.19 15.39
C ALA A 52 -11.83 -8.50 16.69
N LYS A 53 -12.46 -9.21 17.63
CA LYS A 53 -11.83 -9.68 18.87
C LYS A 53 -10.69 -10.67 18.60
N LYS A 54 -10.94 -11.68 17.74
CA LYS A 54 -9.95 -12.72 17.42
C LYS A 54 -8.69 -12.16 16.76
N LEU A 55 -8.85 -11.14 15.92
CA LEU A 55 -7.73 -10.47 15.25
C LEU A 55 -7.17 -9.30 16.07
N GLU A 56 -7.65 -9.10 17.29
CA GLU A 56 -7.19 -8.03 18.20
C GLU A 56 -7.21 -6.66 17.51
N LEU A 57 -8.31 -6.35 16.81
CA LEU A 57 -8.48 -5.05 16.16
C LEU A 57 -8.81 -4.00 17.23
N ASP A 58 -8.25 -2.79 17.10
CA ASP A 58 -8.82 -1.63 17.79
C ASP A 58 -10.12 -1.26 17.07
N TYR A 59 -11.26 -1.45 17.74
CA TYR A 59 -12.56 -1.26 17.12
C TYR A 59 -13.58 -0.51 17.97
N PHE A 60 -14.58 0.05 17.30
CA PHE A 60 -15.80 0.59 17.90
C PHE A 60 -17.02 0.15 17.09
N ILE A 61 -18.18 0.13 17.75
CA ILE A 61 -19.46 -0.19 17.09
C ILE A 61 -20.13 1.13 16.68
N GLN A 62 -20.61 1.18 15.44
CA GLN A 62 -21.40 2.28 14.91
C GLN A 62 -22.75 1.74 14.44
N GLU A 63 -23.80 2.03 15.20
CA GLU A 63 -25.17 1.72 14.79
C GLU A 63 -25.63 2.69 13.69
N GLY A 64 -26.48 2.19 12.78
CA GLY A 64 -27.09 2.97 11.70
C GLY A 64 -26.30 2.97 10.38
N ASP A 65 -25.03 2.55 10.40
CA ASP A 65 -24.10 2.62 9.27
C ASP A 65 -23.92 1.29 8.50
N ALA A 66 -24.61 0.22 8.93
CA ALA A 66 -24.66 -1.02 8.16
C ALA A 66 -25.22 -0.80 6.74
N ALA A 67 -24.81 -1.65 5.79
CA ALA A 67 -25.46 -1.69 4.48
C ALA A 67 -26.89 -2.22 4.65
N PHE A 68 -27.79 -1.93 3.71
CA PHE A 68 -29.18 -2.41 3.81
C PHE A 68 -29.32 -3.94 3.80
N TYR A 69 -28.30 -4.66 3.31
CA TYR A 69 -28.28 -6.12 3.18
C TYR A 69 -27.45 -6.85 4.26
N GLY A 70 -26.75 -6.11 5.13
CA GLY A 70 -25.96 -6.72 6.19
C GLY A 70 -24.93 -5.81 6.86
N PRO A 71 -24.35 -6.26 7.98
CA PRO A 71 -23.34 -5.51 8.71
C PRO A 71 -21.96 -5.61 8.06
N LYS A 72 -21.05 -4.70 8.43
CA LYS A 72 -19.70 -4.62 7.85
C LYS A 72 -18.62 -4.22 8.87
N ILE A 73 -17.39 -4.65 8.60
CA ILE A 73 -16.18 -4.10 9.21
C ILE A 73 -15.59 -3.09 8.23
N ASP A 74 -15.56 -1.83 8.63
CA ASP A 74 -14.94 -0.75 7.89
C ASP A 74 -13.56 -0.43 8.49
N ILE A 75 -12.58 -0.18 7.63
CA ILE A 75 -11.24 0.26 8.04
C ILE A 75 -11.15 1.76 7.90
N MET A 76 -11.08 2.42 9.05
CA MET A 76 -11.06 3.87 9.17
C MET A 76 -9.60 4.32 9.32
N ALA A 77 -9.14 5.15 8.40
CA ALA A 77 -7.85 5.82 8.48
C ALA A 77 -8.05 7.31 8.72
N THR A 78 -7.15 7.91 9.51
CA THR A 78 -7.15 9.35 9.77
C THR A 78 -6.14 10.03 8.85
N ASP A 79 -6.57 11.09 8.19
CA ASP A 79 -5.71 11.88 7.31
C ASP A 79 -4.88 12.92 8.08
N SER A 80 -4.07 13.69 7.35
CA SER A 80 -3.17 14.69 7.95
C SER A 80 -3.89 15.86 8.64
N LEU A 81 -5.17 16.06 8.34
CA LEU A 81 -6.04 17.08 8.91
C LEU A 81 -6.93 16.55 10.06
N GLY A 82 -6.79 15.27 10.42
CA GLY A 82 -7.59 14.65 11.47
C GLY A 82 -8.97 14.17 11.02
N ARG A 83 -9.26 14.13 9.71
CA ARG A 83 -10.54 13.62 9.20
C ARG A 83 -10.47 12.10 9.07
N GLU A 84 -11.58 11.42 9.35
CA GLU A 84 -11.68 9.97 9.21
C GLU A 84 -12.22 9.57 7.84
N TRP A 85 -11.55 8.61 7.21
CA TRP A 85 -11.89 8.08 5.90
C TRP A 85 -12.09 6.58 5.97
N GLN A 86 -13.23 6.11 5.45
CA GLN A 86 -13.41 4.69 5.18
C GLN A 86 -12.61 4.31 3.94
N LEU A 87 -11.68 3.37 4.12
CA LEU A 87 -10.88 2.76 3.07
C LEU A 87 -11.37 1.33 2.79
N ALA A 88 -10.75 0.32 3.42
CA ALA A 88 -11.17 -1.06 3.27
C ALA A 88 -12.55 -1.32 3.89
N THR A 89 -13.24 -2.34 3.40
CA THR A 89 -14.48 -2.81 4.00
C THR A 89 -14.68 -4.29 3.71
N GLU A 90 -15.27 -5.00 4.67
CA GLU A 90 -15.70 -6.38 4.53
C GLU A 90 -17.12 -6.53 5.08
N GLN A 91 -18.03 -7.09 4.29
CA GLN A 91 -19.47 -7.06 4.56
C GLN A 91 -20.07 -8.46 4.43
N LEU A 92 -20.94 -8.83 5.38
CA LEU A 92 -21.67 -10.10 5.37
C LEU A 92 -23.06 -9.90 4.83
N ASP A 93 -23.38 -10.53 3.70
CA ASP A 93 -24.65 -10.39 3.01
C ASP A 93 -25.40 -11.72 2.94
N PHE A 94 -26.55 -11.74 3.60
CA PHE A 94 -27.51 -12.85 3.61
C PHE A 94 -28.72 -12.59 2.70
N VAL A 95 -28.87 -11.36 2.21
CA VAL A 95 -30.07 -10.90 1.51
C VAL A 95 -29.95 -11.14 0.01
N GLN A 96 -28.85 -10.70 -0.60
CA GLN A 96 -28.71 -10.78 -2.06
C GLN A 96 -28.68 -12.23 -2.55
N PRO A 97 -28.00 -13.19 -1.89
CA PRO A 97 -28.07 -14.60 -2.29
C PRO A 97 -29.48 -15.16 -2.37
N GLU A 98 -30.33 -14.84 -1.38
CA GLU A 98 -31.74 -15.26 -1.38
C GLU A 98 -32.52 -14.60 -2.51
N ARG A 99 -32.35 -13.30 -2.73
CA ARG A 99 -33.06 -12.54 -3.77
C ARG A 99 -32.67 -12.94 -5.19
N PHE A 100 -31.44 -13.40 -5.39
CA PHE A 100 -30.97 -13.95 -6.66
C PHE A 100 -31.23 -15.45 -6.81
N GLU A 101 -31.89 -16.08 -5.82
CA GLU A 101 -32.16 -17.52 -5.79
C GLU A 101 -30.87 -18.36 -5.95
N LEU A 102 -29.75 -17.89 -5.40
CA LEU A 102 -28.49 -18.61 -5.47
C LEU A 102 -28.58 -19.90 -4.64
N LYS A 103 -28.14 -21.01 -5.23
CA LYS A 103 -28.11 -22.33 -4.59
C LYS A 103 -26.79 -23.02 -4.84
N TYR A 104 -26.36 -23.81 -3.86
CA TYR A 104 -25.33 -24.83 -4.03
C TYR A 104 -25.82 -26.15 -3.42
N THR A 105 -25.35 -27.27 -3.95
CA THR A 105 -25.60 -28.60 -3.37
C THR A 105 -24.60 -28.83 -2.23
N ASP A 106 -25.10 -28.99 -1.01
CA ASP A 106 -24.27 -29.27 0.16
C ASP A 106 -23.85 -30.75 0.21
N VAL A 107 -22.95 -31.10 1.13
CA VAL A 107 -22.39 -32.45 1.30
C VAL A 107 -23.45 -33.52 1.59
N ASP A 108 -24.61 -33.12 2.11
CA ASP A 108 -25.76 -33.99 2.38
C ASP A 108 -26.70 -34.14 1.17
N GLY A 109 -26.37 -33.51 0.04
CA GLY A 109 -27.18 -33.51 -1.19
C GLY A 109 -28.34 -32.51 -1.20
N THR A 110 -28.52 -31.74 -0.12
CA THR A 110 -29.58 -30.71 -0.05
C THR A 110 -29.13 -29.41 -0.72
N GLU A 111 -30.08 -28.67 -1.29
CA GLU A 111 -29.80 -27.33 -1.81
C GLU A 111 -29.79 -26.31 -0.67
N LYS A 112 -28.70 -25.54 -0.56
CA LYS A 112 -28.57 -24.46 0.42
C LYS A 112 -28.29 -23.14 -0.27
N THR A 113 -28.73 -22.05 0.34
CA THR A 113 -28.39 -20.69 -0.10
C THR A 113 -26.98 -20.35 0.42
N PRO A 114 -26.05 -19.87 -0.41
CA PRO A 114 -24.74 -19.44 0.05
C PRO A 114 -24.83 -18.09 0.79
N VAL A 115 -23.83 -17.79 1.63
CA VAL A 115 -23.62 -16.45 2.20
C VAL A 115 -22.64 -15.70 1.31
N MET A 116 -22.92 -14.43 1.02
CA MET A 116 -22.05 -13.58 0.20
C MET A 116 -21.18 -12.69 1.08
N VAL A 117 -19.88 -12.62 0.75
CA VAL A 117 -18.94 -11.71 1.39
C VAL A 117 -18.53 -10.64 0.38
N HIS A 118 -18.85 -9.39 0.66
CA HIS A 118 -18.38 -8.25 -0.14
C HIS A 118 -17.08 -7.74 0.47
N LYS A 119 -16.04 -7.56 -0.35
CA LYS A 119 -14.75 -7.06 0.14
C LYS A 119 -14.14 -6.01 -0.78
N ALA A 120 -13.54 -4.99 -0.17
CA ALA A 120 -12.58 -4.11 -0.82
C ALA A 120 -11.37 -3.97 0.10
N LEU A 121 -10.20 -4.42 -0.34
CA LEU A 121 -9.00 -4.44 0.51
C LEU A 121 -8.43 -3.03 0.74
N LEU A 122 -8.31 -2.24 -0.34
CA LEU A 122 -7.85 -0.85 -0.28
C LEU A 122 -9.01 0.16 -0.19
N GLY A 123 -10.24 -0.29 -0.43
CA GLY A 123 -11.33 0.60 -0.86
C GLY A 123 -11.19 0.89 -2.35
N SER A 124 -11.28 2.16 -2.73
CA SER A 124 -10.88 2.60 -4.08
C SER A 124 -9.40 2.96 -4.12
N PHE A 125 -8.76 2.74 -5.27
CA PHE A 125 -7.35 3.07 -5.47
C PHE A 125 -7.09 4.56 -5.28
N GLU A 126 -7.97 5.41 -5.79
CA GLU A 126 -7.84 6.87 -5.72
C GLU A 126 -7.86 7.34 -4.27
N ARG A 127 -8.83 6.86 -3.47
CA ARG A 127 -8.95 7.27 -2.07
C ARG A 127 -7.78 6.76 -1.25
N PHE A 128 -7.40 5.49 -1.43
CA PHE A 128 -6.24 4.94 -0.74
C PHE A 128 -4.98 5.76 -1.04
N LEU A 129 -4.71 6.03 -2.32
CA LEU A 129 -3.54 6.81 -2.72
C LEU A 129 -3.57 8.24 -2.19
N SER A 130 -4.72 8.92 -2.18
CA SER A 130 -4.85 10.26 -1.60
C SER A 130 -4.47 10.26 -0.11
N ILE A 131 -5.02 9.35 0.68
CA ILE A 131 -4.73 9.27 2.12
C ILE A 131 -3.27 8.81 2.35
N TYR A 132 -2.78 7.88 1.56
CA TYR A 132 -1.41 7.38 1.69
C TYR A 132 -0.36 8.43 1.31
N LEU A 133 -0.65 9.29 0.34
CA LEU A 133 0.21 10.42 -0.03
C LEU A 133 0.31 11.43 1.12
N GLU A 134 -0.80 11.73 1.80
CA GLU A 134 -0.80 12.57 2.99
C GLU A 134 -0.02 11.91 4.14
N HIS A 135 -0.26 10.62 4.38
CA HIS A 135 0.38 9.84 5.43
C HIS A 135 1.92 9.81 5.29
N THR A 136 2.40 9.57 4.08
CA THR A 136 3.85 9.55 3.79
C THR A 136 4.44 10.94 3.58
N ASN A 137 3.59 11.98 3.52
CA ASN A 137 3.96 13.30 3.02
C ASN A 137 4.73 13.17 1.69
N GLY A 138 4.28 12.30 0.77
CA GLY A 138 4.93 12.00 -0.51
C GLY A 138 6.28 11.26 -0.44
N ASN A 139 6.81 10.93 0.75
CA ASN A 139 8.01 10.12 0.91
C ASN A 139 7.65 8.63 0.74
N PHE A 140 7.33 8.21 -0.48
CA PHE A 140 6.99 6.82 -0.74
C PHE A 140 8.15 5.88 -0.37
N PRO A 141 7.87 4.69 0.18
CA PRO A 141 8.89 3.67 0.39
C PRO A 141 9.52 3.27 -0.95
N LEU A 142 10.73 2.73 -0.92
CA LEU A 142 11.52 2.46 -2.12
C LEU A 142 10.70 1.72 -3.19
N TRP A 143 9.98 0.68 -2.82
CA TRP A 143 9.21 -0.14 -3.75
C TRP A 143 8.05 0.59 -4.46
N LEU A 144 7.51 1.65 -3.88
CA LEU A 144 6.41 2.46 -4.44
C LEU A 144 6.87 3.77 -5.11
N ALA A 145 8.08 4.24 -4.82
CA ALA A 145 8.55 5.53 -5.34
C ALA A 145 8.52 5.55 -6.88
N PRO A 146 7.93 6.59 -7.52
CA PRO A 146 7.87 6.69 -8.98
C PRO A 146 9.26 6.65 -9.62
N GLU A 147 10.21 7.36 -9.03
CA GLU A 147 11.64 7.30 -9.30
C GLU A 147 12.32 6.77 -8.03
N GLN A 148 13.07 5.67 -8.15
CA GLN A 148 13.74 5.00 -7.04
C GLN A 148 15.21 5.41 -6.92
N LEU A 149 15.87 5.66 -8.05
CA LEU A 149 17.27 6.03 -8.13
C LEU A 149 17.48 7.16 -9.14
N ARG A 150 18.04 8.28 -8.69
CA ARG A 150 18.54 9.33 -9.59
C ARG A 150 20.03 9.19 -9.82
N VAL A 151 20.45 9.28 -11.08
CA VAL A 151 21.86 9.28 -11.49
C VAL A 151 22.24 10.67 -12.01
N ALA A 152 22.81 11.51 -11.14
CA ALA A 152 23.16 12.88 -11.47
C ALA A 152 24.60 12.98 -12.01
N THR A 153 24.80 13.58 -13.17
CA THR A 153 26.15 13.77 -13.73
C THR A 153 26.82 15.03 -13.19
N LEU A 154 28.13 14.96 -12.95
CA LEU A 154 28.92 16.10 -12.49
C LEU A 154 29.06 17.19 -13.58
N ASN A 155 29.21 16.76 -14.83
CA ASN A 155 29.31 17.60 -16.02
C ASN A 155 28.92 16.76 -17.27
N ASP A 156 29.18 17.30 -18.45
CA ASP A 156 28.87 16.72 -19.77
C ASP A 156 30.05 15.94 -20.39
N ASP A 157 31.07 15.59 -19.60
CA ASP A 157 32.17 14.73 -20.06
C ASP A 157 31.63 13.38 -20.58
N GLU A 158 32.14 12.94 -21.73
CA GLU A 158 31.63 11.77 -22.43
C GLU A 158 31.74 10.48 -21.59
N ALA A 159 32.81 10.30 -20.82
CA ALA A 159 32.98 9.12 -19.98
C ALA A 159 31.97 9.12 -18.82
N ILE A 160 31.69 10.29 -18.24
CA ILE A 160 30.69 10.46 -17.18
C ILE A 160 29.28 10.17 -17.72
N ILE A 161 28.93 10.74 -18.87
CA ILE A 161 27.61 10.55 -19.49
C ILE A 161 27.39 9.09 -19.88
N ASN A 162 28.40 8.43 -20.45
CA ASN A 162 28.30 7.02 -20.84
C ASN A 162 28.15 6.11 -19.62
N LEU A 163 28.91 6.35 -18.54
CA LEU A 163 28.77 5.58 -17.30
C LEU A 163 27.39 5.80 -16.66
N ALA A 164 26.89 7.03 -16.62
CA ALA A 164 25.56 7.33 -16.09
C ALA A 164 24.45 6.59 -16.85
N LYS A 165 24.52 6.57 -18.19
CA LYS A 165 23.58 5.82 -19.04
C LYS A 165 23.65 4.31 -18.80
N ASP A 166 24.87 3.76 -18.67
CA ASP A 166 25.07 2.33 -18.36
C ASP A 166 24.46 1.96 -17.00
N ILE A 167 24.67 2.79 -15.97
CA ILE A 167 24.06 2.57 -14.65
C ILE A 167 22.54 2.58 -14.73
N VAL A 168 21.94 3.55 -15.42
CA VAL A 168 20.47 3.62 -15.57
C VAL A 168 19.94 2.39 -16.31
N SER A 169 20.60 1.95 -17.39
CA SER A 169 20.21 0.73 -18.12
C SER A 169 20.24 -0.49 -17.21
N LYS A 170 21.35 -0.70 -16.48
CA LYS A 170 21.49 -1.80 -15.52
C LYS A 170 20.47 -1.74 -14.40
N ALA A 171 20.14 -0.56 -13.90
CA ALA A 171 19.11 -0.37 -12.88
C ALA A 171 17.75 -0.84 -13.39
N ILE A 172 17.36 -0.41 -14.59
CA ILE A 172 16.10 -0.79 -15.24
C ILE A 172 16.05 -2.31 -15.49
N GLU A 173 17.14 -2.92 -15.96
CA GLU A 173 17.24 -4.38 -16.14
C GLU A 173 17.03 -5.16 -14.83
N GLN A 174 17.40 -4.58 -13.69
CA GLN A 174 17.17 -5.16 -12.36
C GLN A 174 15.80 -4.81 -11.75
N GLY A 175 14.93 -4.12 -12.51
CA GLY A 175 13.59 -3.72 -12.10
C GLY A 175 13.55 -2.45 -11.24
N ILE A 176 14.63 -1.66 -11.23
CA ILE A 176 14.69 -0.36 -10.54
C ILE A 176 14.27 0.75 -11.51
N ARG A 177 13.31 1.57 -11.09
CA ARG A 177 12.91 2.80 -11.80
C ARG A 177 13.98 3.87 -11.55
N ALA A 178 14.87 4.06 -12.51
CA ALA A 178 15.97 5.02 -12.41
C ALA A 178 15.90 6.06 -13.52
N GLU A 179 16.29 7.29 -13.21
CA GLU A 179 16.39 8.38 -14.17
C GLU A 179 17.78 9.05 -14.10
N MET A 180 18.24 9.54 -15.24
CA MET A 180 19.49 10.30 -15.34
C MET A 180 19.18 11.80 -15.27
N ASP A 181 19.98 12.55 -14.52
CA ASP A 181 19.97 14.02 -14.52
C ASP A 181 21.28 14.55 -15.11
N ASP A 182 21.27 14.75 -16.42
CA ASP A 182 22.36 15.33 -17.22
C ASP A 182 22.17 16.83 -17.51
N SER A 183 21.28 17.50 -16.78
CA SER A 183 21.03 18.93 -16.95
C SER A 183 22.29 19.78 -16.75
N VAL A 184 22.34 20.96 -17.39
CA VAL A 184 23.44 21.92 -17.27
C VAL A 184 23.29 22.77 -16.00
N GLU A 185 23.08 22.10 -14.87
CA GLU A 185 22.96 22.68 -13.53
C GLU A 185 24.08 22.17 -12.62
N SER A 186 24.38 22.90 -11.54
CA SER A 186 25.37 22.42 -10.58
C SER A 186 24.89 21.14 -9.90
N VAL A 187 25.81 20.23 -9.56
CA VAL A 187 25.46 18.98 -8.84
C VAL A 187 24.67 19.25 -7.56
N GLY A 188 24.99 20.33 -6.84
CA GLY A 188 24.22 20.73 -5.66
C GLY A 188 22.74 21.00 -5.99
N LYS A 189 22.45 21.65 -7.12
CA LYS A 189 21.07 21.84 -7.59
C LYS A 189 20.41 20.54 -8.03
N LYS A 190 21.14 19.65 -8.71
CA LYS A 190 20.62 18.32 -9.11
C LYS A 190 20.23 17.49 -7.89
N ILE A 191 21.10 17.44 -6.88
CA ILE A 191 20.83 16.77 -5.59
C ILE A 191 19.61 17.40 -4.92
N HIS A 192 19.55 18.73 -4.83
CA HIS A 192 18.41 19.41 -4.23
C HIS A 192 17.10 19.14 -4.97
N SER A 193 17.13 19.10 -6.30
CA SER A 193 15.99 18.71 -7.14
C SER A 193 15.51 17.29 -6.81
N ALA A 194 16.44 16.34 -6.65
CA ALA A 194 16.12 14.97 -6.26
C ALA A 194 15.47 14.90 -4.87
N GLU A 195 15.99 15.68 -3.91
CA GLU A 195 15.43 15.80 -2.56
C GLU A 195 14.00 16.38 -2.57
N VAL A 196 13.76 17.43 -3.37
CA VAL A 196 12.43 18.05 -3.53
C VAL A 196 11.45 17.06 -4.16
N MET A 197 11.90 16.28 -5.14
CA MET A 197 11.13 15.20 -5.77
C MET A 197 11.03 13.94 -4.91
N LYS A 198 11.67 13.92 -3.73
CA LYS A 198 11.64 12.82 -2.74
C LYS A 198 12.14 11.49 -3.30
N VAL A 199 13.12 11.55 -4.21
CA VAL A 199 13.75 10.35 -4.76
C VAL A 199 14.46 9.59 -3.62
N PRO A 200 14.20 8.28 -3.44
CA PRO A 200 14.78 7.47 -2.36
C PRO A 200 16.31 7.52 -2.32
N TYR A 201 16.98 7.38 -3.47
CA TYR A 201 18.43 7.40 -3.57
C TYR A 201 18.91 8.24 -4.74
N THR A 202 19.98 9.00 -4.55
CA THR A 202 20.66 9.75 -5.60
C THR A 202 22.14 9.43 -5.59
N ILE A 203 22.71 9.03 -6.73
CA ILE A 203 24.16 8.91 -6.93
C ILE A 203 24.65 10.05 -7.81
N VAL A 204 25.92 10.42 -7.63
CA VAL A 204 26.61 11.39 -8.48
C VAL A 204 27.67 10.66 -9.27
N VAL A 205 27.74 10.91 -10.57
CA VAL A 205 28.79 10.37 -11.46
C VAL A 205 29.76 11.50 -11.79
N GLY A 206 30.96 11.43 -11.23
CA GLY A 206 32.08 12.32 -11.54
C GLY A 206 33.32 11.54 -11.98
N GLY A 207 34.44 12.25 -12.20
CA GLY A 207 35.69 11.61 -12.63
C GLY A 207 36.20 10.56 -11.64
N LYS A 208 36.05 10.80 -10.33
CA LYS A 208 36.40 9.82 -9.28
C LYS A 208 35.59 8.53 -9.43
N GLU A 209 34.30 8.63 -9.71
CA GLU A 209 33.41 7.48 -9.87
C GLU A 209 33.70 6.73 -11.18
N VAL A 210 34.07 7.45 -12.25
CA VAL A 210 34.54 6.82 -13.50
C VAL A 210 35.82 6.01 -13.27
N GLU A 211 36.78 6.52 -12.51
CA GLU A 211 38.05 5.83 -12.24
C GLU A 211 37.89 4.67 -11.25
N SER A 212 37.09 4.87 -10.19
CA SER A 212 37.00 3.91 -9.09
C SER A 212 35.92 2.84 -9.27
N GLY A 213 34.87 3.13 -10.07
CA GLY A 213 33.68 2.28 -10.19
C GLY A 213 32.86 2.14 -8.91
N LYS A 214 33.11 3.02 -7.91
CA LYS A 214 32.48 2.97 -6.59
C LYS A 214 31.59 4.18 -6.35
N PHE A 215 30.46 3.96 -5.69
CA PHE A 215 29.43 4.96 -5.47
C PHE A 215 29.00 4.98 -4.02
N THR A 216 28.81 6.19 -3.48
CA THR A 216 28.14 6.40 -2.19
C THR A 216 26.82 7.09 -2.47
N PRO A 217 25.67 6.38 -2.42
CA PRO A 217 24.39 6.98 -2.67
C PRO A 217 23.99 7.92 -1.52
N ARG A 218 23.38 9.04 -1.89
CA ARG A 218 22.67 9.91 -0.95
C ARG A 218 21.28 9.34 -0.75
N ALA A 219 21.00 8.85 0.46
CA ALA A 219 19.68 8.38 0.83
C ALA A 219 18.76 9.57 1.17
N ARG A 220 17.47 9.45 0.86
CA ARG A 220 16.43 10.31 1.45
C ARG A 220 16.45 10.14 2.97
N LYS A 221 16.17 11.21 3.72
CA LYS A 221 16.43 11.29 5.17
C LYS A 221 15.79 10.19 6.03
N ASP A 222 14.67 9.63 5.59
CA ASP A 222 13.91 8.56 6.24
C ASP A 222 14.40 7.15 5.88
N LEU A 223 15.38 7.02 4.98
CA LEU A 223 15.91 5.76 4.50
C LEU A 223 17.30 5.47 5.08
N PRO A 224 17.70 4.19 5.17
CA PRO A 224 19.01 3.82 5.67
C PRO A 224 20.12 4.32 4.74
N GLU A 225 21.21 4.81 5.33
CA GLU A 225 22.43 5.09 4.57
C GLU A 225 23.02 3.79 4.00
N ILE A 226 23.57 3.89 2.79
CA ILE A 226 24.28 2.79 2.14
C ILE A 226 25.73 3.22 1.98
N THR A 227 26.65 2.36 2.43
CA THR A 227 28.08 2.60 2.35
C THR A 227 28.59 2.54 0.90
N GLU A 228 29.77 3.09 0.67
CA GLU A 228 30.44 3.03 -0.64
C GLU A 228 30.51 1.57 -1.15
N SER A 229 30.03 1.34 -2.37
CA SER A 229 29.97 0.02 -3.01
C SER A 229 30.08 0.12 -4.52
N SER A 230 30.26 -1.01 -5.21
CA SER A 230 30.17 -1.04 -6.68
C SER A 230 28.73 -0.79 -7.15
N VAL A 231 28.57 -0.41 -8.43
CA VAL A 231 27.24 -0.24 -9.04
C VAL A 231 26.41 -1.52 -8.92
N ASP A 232 26.98 -2.68 -9.23
CA ASP A 232 26.24 -3.94 -9.25
C ASP A 232 25.75 -4.34 -7.86
N GLU A 233 26.57 -4.14 -6.82
CA GLU A 233 26.18 -4.36 -5.43
C GLU A 233 25.05 -3.41 -4.99
N LEU A 234 25.19 -2.12 -5.32
CA LEU A 234 24.18 -1.11 -5.00
C LEU A 234 22.84 -1.46 -5.65
N LEU A 235 22.83 -1.71 -6.96
CA LEU A 235 21.60 -2.03 -7.70
C LEU A 235 20.96 -3.34 -7.21
N SER A 236 21.77 -4.36 -6.92
CA SER A 236 21.28 -5.63 -6.37
C SER A 236 20.63 -5.43 -5.01
N LYS A 237 21.25 -4.63 -4.13
CA LYS A 237 20.67 -4.27 -2.82
C LYS A 237 19.34 -3.53 -2.99
N LEU A 238 19.29 -2.49 -3.83
CA LEU A 238 18.05 -1.74 -4.07
C LEU A 238 16.95 -2.64 -4.64
N SER A 239 17.28 -3.56 -5.56
CA SER A 239 16.32 -4.49 -6.15
C SER A 239 15.76 -5.46 -5.11
N GLN A 240 16.62 -5.96 -4.22
CA GLN A 240 16.21 -6.84 -3.12
C GLN A 240 15.33 -6.10 -2.11
N ASP A 241 15.72 -4.89 -1.68
CA ASP A 241 14.95 -4.10 -0.74
C ASP A 241 13.57 -3.72 -1.32
N ALA A 242 13.53 -3.32 -2.61
CA ALA A 242 12.27 -3.05 -3.31
C ALA A 242 11.36 -4.30 -3.41
N LYS A 243 11.91 -5.47 -3.74
CA LYS A 243 11.15 -6.73 -3.80
C LYS A 243 10.64 -7.18 -2.43
N ALA A 244 11.43 -6.93 -1.39
CA ALA A 244 11.08 -7.22 -0.01
C ALA A 244 10.09 -6.21 0.60
N ARG A 245 9.72 -5.15 -0.15
CA ARG A 245 8.86 -4.05 0.31
C ARG A 245 9.39 -3.36 1.57
N LYS A 246 10.72 -3.24 1.64
CA LYS A 246 11.43 -2.49 2.67
C LYS A 246 11.56 -1.01 2.29
#